data_AF-A0AAU3V2Z1-F1
#
_entry.id   AF-A0AAU3V2Z1-F1
#
_cell.length_a   1.000
_cell.length_b   1.000
_cell.length_c   1.000
_cell.angle_alpha   90.00
_cell.angle_beta   90.00
_cell.angle_gamma   90.00
#
_symmetry.space_group_name_H-M   'P 1'
#
loop_
_entity.id
_entity.type
_entity.pdbx_description
1 polymer ?
#
loop_
_entity_poly.entity_id
_entity_poly.type
_entity_poly.pdbx_seq_one_letter_code
_entity_poly.pdbx_strand_id
1 'polypeptide(L)'
;MTDTHPHNGDEDGVVWLVGLRHRGGSGALVRHYYVVAGTVAGIDALRHARWCAARPTERLLRGDAAVDGTWAEVRRLMQDTLGRFRLAGRAA
;
A
#
# COMPACT_ATOMS: atom_id res chain seq x y z
N MET A 1 -18.47 -38.33 11.06
CA MET A 1 -19.49 -37.77 10.15
C MET A 1 -19.58 -36.29 10.49
N THR A 2 -18.99 -35.47 9.61
CA THR A 2 -18.97 -33.99 9.54
C THR A 2 -18.60 -33.21 10.81
N ASP A 3 -17.29 -33.07 10.99
CA ASP A 3 -16.67 -31.92 11.63
C ASP A 3 -16.74 -30.75 10.64
N THR A 4 -17.64 -29.80 10.85
CA THR A 4 -17.77 -28.60 10.04
C THR A 4 -17.21 -27.45 10.85
N HIS A 5 -15.88 -27.31 10.84
CA HIS A 5 -15.27 -26.03 11.17
C HIS A 5 -15.67 -25.03 10.09
N PRO A 6 -16.42 -23.96 10.40
CA PRO A 6 -16.49 -22.84 9.49
C PRO A 6 -15.09 -22.22 9.47
N HIS A 7 -14.31 -22.46 8.41
CA HIS A 7 -13.33 -21.49 7.98
C HIS A 7 -14.13 -20.23 7.67
N ASN A 8 -14.19 -19.32 8.64
CA ASN A 8 -14.60 -17.94 8.42
C ASN A 8 -13.55 -17.30 7.50
N GLY A 9 -13.65 -17.60 6.21
CA GLY A 9 -12.97 -16.89 5.14
C GLY A 9 -13.64 -15.53 4.99
N ASP A 10 -12.99 -14.48 5.48
CA ASP A 10 -12.95 -13.15 4.84
C ASP A 10 -11.99 -12.17 5.56
N GLU A 11 -11.13 -12.63 6.47
CA GLU A 11 -10.02 -11.84 7.03
C GLU A 11 -8.65 -12.28 6.49
N ASP A 12 -8.62 -12.93 5.32
CA ASP A 12 -7.39 -13.04 4.53
C ASP A 12 -6.98 -11.63 4.12
N GLY A 13 -6.05 -11.08 4.91
CA GLY A 13 -5.83 -9.65 5.10
C GLY A 13 -5.77 -8.86 3.81
N VAL A 14 -6.67 -7.88 3.67
CA VAL A 14 -6.65 -6.95 2.55
C VAL A 14 -5.28 -6.28 2.48
N VAL A 15 -4.63 -6.39 1.31
CA VAL A 15 -3.36 -5.75 1.03
C VAL A 15 -3.57 -4.60 0.05
N TRP A 16 -2.88 -3.49 0.27
CA TRP A 16 -2.91 -2.30 -0.55
C TRP A 16 -1.51 -1.95 -1.04
N LEU A 17 -1.40 -1.60 -2.32
CA LEU A 17 -0.26 -0.90 -2.87
C LEU A 17 -0.55 0.61 -2.82
N VAL A 18 0.27 1.36 -2.10
CA VAL A 18 0.15 2.81 -1.98
C VAL A 18 1.37 3.49 -2.58
N GLY A 19 1.18 4.22 -3.66
CA GLY A 19 2.19 5.06 -4.29
C GLY A 19 2.16 6.48 -3.71
N LEU A 20 3.30 6.98 -3.32
CA LEU A 20 3.54 8.38 -2.97
C LEU A 20 4.67 8.94 -3.83
N ARG A 21 4.62 10.23 -4.20
CA ARG A 21 5.67 10.84 -5.03
C ARG A 21 6.44 11.90 -4.27
N HIS A 22 7.68 12.13 -4.69
CA HIS A 22 8.50 13.24 -4.24
C HIS A 22 9.36 13.73 -5.41
N ARG A 23 9.98 14.90 -5.25
CA ARG A 23 11.04 15.35 -6.17
C ARG A 23 12.39 14.99 -5.56
N GLY A 24 13.21 14.23 -6.30
CA GLY A 24 14.58 13.95 -5.91
C GLY A 24 15.49 15.18 -6.07
N GLY A 25 16.74 15.07 -5.61
CA GLY A 25 17.71 16.18 -5.68
C GLY A 25 18.00 16.70 -7.08
N SER A 26 17.80 15.89 -8.12
CA SER A 26 17.91 16.29 -9.54
C SER A 26 16.66 16.97 -10.10
N GLY A 27 15.60 17.14 -9.29
CA GLY A 27 14.29 17.61 -9.72
C GLY A 27 13.39 16.55 -10.36
N ALA A 28 13.92 15.33 -10.58
CA ALA A 28 13.15 14.20 -11.11
C ALA A 28 12.01 13.79 -10.18
N LEU A 29 10.85 13.45 -10.75
CA LEU A 29 9.73 12.89 -10.00
C LEU A 29 9.98 11.40 -9.74
N VAL A 30 10.03 11.04 -8.46
CA VAL A 30 10.24 9.66 -8.01
C VAL A 30 9.02 9.18 -7.25
N ARG A 31 8.57 7.96 -7.55
CA ARG A 31 7.45 7.29 -6.87
C ARG A 31 7.99 6.22 -5.92
N HIS A 32 7.59 6.30 -4.66
CA HIS A 32 7.81 5.27 -3.65
C HIS A 32 6.50 4.52 -3.41
N TYR A 33 6.58 3.19 -3.41
CA TYR A 33 5.44 2.32 -3.22
C TYR A 33 5.56 1.59 -1.88
N TYR A 34 4.46 1.61 -1.12
CA TYR A 34 4.32 0.92 0.16
C TYR A 34 3.30 -0.21 -0.01
N VAL A 35 3.60 -1.38 0.55
CA VAL A 35 2.65 -2.49 0.65
C VAL A 35 2.09 -2.47 2.07
N VAL A 36 0.79 -2.25 2.22
CA VAL A 36 0.11 -2.13 3.51
C VAL A 36 -0.89 -3.28 3.64
N ALA A 37 -0.69 -4.15 4.64
CA ALA A 37 -1.61 -5.24 4.96
C ALA A 37 -2.47 -4.89 6.19
N GLY A 38 -3.63 -5.55 6.32
CA GLY A 38 -4.46 -5.48 7.53
C GLY A 38 -5.35 -4.24 7.65
N THR A 39 -5.49 -3.45 6.58
CA THR A 39 -6.41 -2.30 6.54
C THR A 39 -7.60 -2.60 5.64
N VAL A 40 -8.82 -2.48 6.18
CA VAL A 40 -10.06 -2.75 5.43
C VAL A 40 -10.26 -1.73 4.30
N ALA A 41 -9.91 -0.45 4.53
CA ALA A 41 -10.12 0.62 3.57
C ALA A 41 -8.80 1.19 3.01
N GLY A 42 -8.82 1.57 1.73
CA GLY A 42 -7.66 2.17 1.07
C GLY A 42 -7.24 3.52 1.65
N ILE A 43 -8.16 4.26 2.27
CA ILE A 43 -7.83 5.53 2.94
C ILE A 43 -6.96 5.30 4.18
N ASP A 44 -7.20 4.22 4.91
CA ASP A 44 -6.40 3.84 6.07
C ASP A 44 -5.02 3.34 5.62
N ALA A 45 -4.96 2.62 4.50
CA ALA A 45 -3.70 2.25 3.86
C ALA A 45 -2.89 3.50 3.45
N LEU A 46 -3.54 4.52 2.89
CA LEU A 46 -2.88 5.79 2.53
C LEU A 46 -2.36 6.51 3.77
N ARG A 47 -3.14 6.56 4.85
CA ARG A 47 -2.71 7.16 6.12
C ARG A 47 -1.50 6.42 6.68
N HIS A 48 -1.53 5.09 6.67
CA HIS A 48 -0.43 4.26 7.13
C HIS A 48 0.84 4.48 6.28
N ALA A 49 0.71 4.49 4.95
CA ALA A 49 1.83 4.74 4.05
C ALA A 49 2.44 6.14 4.25
N ARG A 50 1.62 7.18 4.49
CA ARG A 50 2.10 8.52 4.83
C ARG A 50 2.85 8.55 6.15
N TRP A 51 2.34 7.85 7.16
CA TRP A 51 3.02 7.72 8.44
C TRP A 51 4.36 6.99 8.30
N CYS A 52 4.42 5.89 7.54
CA CYS A 52 5.66 5.22 7.20
C CYS A 52 6.62 6.16 6.47
N ALA A 53 6.15 6.86 5.45
CA ALA A 53 6.98 7.81 4.71
C ALA A 53 7.53 8.95 5.59
N ALA A 54 6.83 9.35 6.65
CA ALA A 54 7.31 10.36 7.58
C ALA A 54 8.41 9.87 8.54
N ARG A 55 8.64 8.55 8.63
CA ARG A 55 9.69 7.98 9.51
C ARG A 55 11.07 8.53 9.11
N PRO A 56 11.97 8.80 10.08
CA PRO A 56 13.29 9.35 9.79
C PRO A 56 14.12 8.51 8.81
N THR A 57 14.06 7.18 8.92
CA THR A 57 14.75 6.25 8.02
C THR A 57 14.26 6.37 6.58
N GLU A 58 12.95 6.42 6.38
CA GLU A 58 12.32 6.57 5.07
C GLU A 58 12.61 7.94 4.44
N ARG A 59 12.64 8.98 5.26
CA ARG A 59 13.04 10.32 4.82
C ARG A 59 14.49 10.37 4.37
N LEU A 60 15.40 9.73 5.12
CA LEU A 60 16.82 9.67 4.78
C LEU A 60 17.04 8.97 3.43
N LEU A 61 16.31 7.90 3.14
CA LEU A 61 16.35 7.20 1.84
C LEU A 61 15.95 8.10 0.66
N ARG A 62 15.16 9.16 0.91
CA ARG A 62 14.76 10.15 -0.08
C ARG A 62 15.60 11.42 -0.06
N GLY A 63 16.71 11.44 0.69
CA GLY A 63 17.53 12.64 0.88
C GLY A 63 16.73 13.80 1.51
N ASP A 64 15.89 13.48 2.49
CA ASP A 64 14.98 14.40 3.17
C ASP A 64 13.92 15.08 2.27
N ALA A 65 13.76 14.64 1.03
CA ALA A 65 12.73 15.16 0.16
C ALA A 65 11.32 14.90 0.72
N ALA A 66 10.56 15.98 0.83
CA ALA A 66 9.17 15.94 1.25
C ALA A 66 8.32 15.20 0.22
N VAL A 67 7.39 14.41 0.72
CA VAL A 67 6.39 13.72 -0.09
C VAL A 67 5.36 14.73 -0.56
N ASP A 68 4.97 14.68 -1.83
CA ASP A 68 3.92 15.52 -2.38
C ASP A 68 2.55 15.06 -1.86
N GLY A 69 1.91 15.91 -1.05
CA GLY A 69 0.60 15.64 -0.47
C GLY A 69 -0.55 15.61 -1.49
N THR A 70 -0.35 16.16 -2.68
CA THR A 70 -1.39 16.29 -3.73
C THR A 70 -1.53 15.06 -4.62
N TRP A 71 -0.62 14.08 -4.49
CA TRP A 71 -0.66 12.87 -5.30
C TRP A 71 -0.50 11.63 -4.45
N ALA A 72 -1.41 10.70 -4.67
CA ALA A 72 -1.31 9.34 -4.17
C ALA A 72 -1.94 8.39 -5.18
N GLU A 73 -1.38 7.19 -5.27
CA GLU A 73 -2.00 6.04 -5.94
C GLU A 73 -2.37 5.04 -4.84
N VAL A 74 -3.63 4.62 -4.78
CA VAL A 74 -4.09 3.64 -3.80
C VAL A 74 -4.80 2.51 -4.54
N ARG A 75 -4.21 1.31 -4.51
CA ARG A 75 -4.71 0.17 -5.27
C ARG A 75 -4.75 -1.07 -4.40
N ARG A 76 -5.88 -1.77 -4.40
CA ARG A 76 -5.99 -3.05 -3.72
C ARG A 76 -5.15 -4.10 -4.45
N LEU A 77 -4.39 -4.88 -3.69
CA LEU A 77 -3.72 -6.08 -4.17
C LEU A 77 -4.61 -7.29 -3.84
N MET A 78 -4.78 -8.16 -4.82
CA MET A 78 -5.45 -9.45 -4.68
C MET A 78 -4.39 -10.53 -4.83
N GLN A 79 -4.37 -11.48 -3.91
CA GLN A 79 -3.52 -12.65 -4.02
C GLN A 79 -4.33 -13.78 -4.66
N ASP A 80 -3.81 -14.39 -5.72
CA ASP A 80 -4.42 -15.59 -6.27
C ASP A 80 -4.07 -16.83 -5.43
N THR A 81 -4.74 -17.95 -5.68
CA THR A 81 -4.55 -19.21 -4.94
C THR A 81 -3.16 -19.82 -5.12
N LEU A 82 -2.37 -19.31 -6.08
CA LEU A 82 -0.97 -19.69 -6.29
C LEU A 82 0.00 -18.73 -5.58
N GLY A 83 -0.51 -17.80 -4.78
CA GLY A 83 0.26 -16.84 -4.01
C GLY A 83 0.71 -15.61 -4.80
N ARG A 84 0.26 -15.41 -6.05
CA ARG A 84 0.68 -14.26 -6.87
C ARG A 84 -0.17 -13.05 -6.60
N PHE A 85 0.47 -11.90 -6.41
CA PHE A 85 -0.22 -10.62 -6.24
C PHE A 85 -0.58 -10.00 -7.59
N ARG A 86 -1.82 -9.53 -7.69
CA ARG A 86 -2.34 -8.76 -8.82
C ARG A 86 -3.01 -7.51 -8.31
N LEU A 87 -2.99 -6.45 -9.10
CA LEU A 87 -3.73 -5.24 -8.77
C LEU A 87 -5.20 -5.48 -9.10
N ALA A 88 -6.08 -5.17 -8.16
CA ALA A 88 -7.51 -5.14 -8.42
C ALA A 88 -7.77 -4.20 -9.62
N GLY A 89 -8.75 -4.58 -10.44
CA GLY A 89 -9.20 -3.73 -11.55
C GLY A 89 -9.46 -2.31 -11.07
N ARG A 90 -9.06 -1.33 -11.87
CA ARG A 90 -9.32 0.08 -11.54
C ARG A 90 -10.83 0.25 -11.47
N ALA A 91 -11.38 0.62 -10.30
CA ALA A 91 -12.72 1.15 -10.25
C ALA A 91 -12.72 2.39 -11.17
N ALA A 92 -13.52 2.32 -12.23
CA ALA A 92 -13.67 3.40 -13.21
C ALA A 92 -14.30 4.63 -12.55
#